data_AF-A0A3R7BEN9-F1
#
_entry.id   AF-A0A3R7BEN9-F1
#
_cell.length_a   1.000
_cell.length_b   1.000
_cell.length_c   1.000
_cell.angle_alpha   90.00
_cell.angle_beta   90.00
_cell.angle_gamma   90.00
#
_symmetry.space_group_name_H-M   'P 1'
#
loop_
_entity.id
_entity.type
_entity.pdbx_description
1 polymer ?
#
loop_
_entity_poly.entity_id
_entity_poly.type
_entity_poly.pdbx_seq_one_letter_code
_entity_poly.pdbx_strand_id
1 'polypeptide(L)'
;MTENRYRPLILDASALITGFNPADVENEQYTVPLVEEELKRGLTSVRLKTSIRTGKLKVKTPKKAFLEEVEREAERVGDSLLLSEADKQVLALALELKSAGEKPIIVTDDYSIQ
;
A
#
# COMPACT_ATOMS: atom_id res chain seq x y z
N MET A 1 6.86 27.38 9.98
CA MET A 1 7.19 26.84 8.64
C MET A 1 6.54 25.48 8.53
N THR A 2 5.28 25.41 8.09
CA THR A 2 4.61 24.13 7.84
C THR A 2 5.08 23.66 6.47
N GLU A 3 6.09 22.79 6.44
CA GLU A 3 6.41 22.07 5.21
C GLU A 3 5.15 21.37 4.73
N ASN A 4 4.72 21.68 3.51
CA ASN A 4 3.71 20.93 2.80
C ASN A 4 4.32 19.55 2.48
N ARG A 5 4.46 18.68 3.48
CA ARG A 5 4.88 17.30 3.25
C ARG A 5 3.73 16.57 2.59
N TYR A 6 3.94 16.25 1.32
CA TYR A 6 3.05 15.39 0.57
C TYR A 6 2.82 14.09 1.36
N ARG A 7 1.56 13.76 1.62
CA ARG A 7 1.16 12.56 2.35
C ARG A 7 1.57 11.30 1.57
N PRO A 8 2.35 10.36 2.13
CA PRO A 8 2.75 9.18 1.38
C PRO A 8 1.51 8.36 0.97
N LEU A 9 1.50 7.87 -0.26
CA LEU A 9 0.43 7.04 -0.78
C LEU A 9 0.82 5.58 -0.71
N ILE A 10 -0.09 4.72 -0.29
CA ILE A 10 0.08 3.27 -0.33
C ILE A 10 -0.93 2.75 -1.34
N LEU A 11 -0.42 2.25 -2.46
CA LEU A 11 -1.22 1.76 -3.58
C LEU A 11 -1.46 0.27 -3.40
N ASP A 12 -2.74 -0.07 -3.26
CA ASP A 12 -3.24 -1.43 -3.33
C ASP A 12 -3.35 -1.93 -4.80
N ALA A 13 -3.60 -3.22 -5.00
CA ALA A 13 -3.73 -3.85 -6.30
C ALA A 13 -4.81 -3.17 -7.16
N SER A 14 -5.96 -2.88 -6.56
CA SER A 14 -7.09 -2.21 -7.21
C SER A 14 -6.71 -0.82 -7.79
N ALA A 15 -5.97 0.00 -7.03
CA ALA A 15 -5.51 1.31 -7.48
C ALA A 15 -4.54 1.22 -8.68
N LEU A 16 -3.69 0.19 -8.69
CA LEU A 16 -2.73 -0.05 -9.78
C LEU A 16 -3.41 -0.59 -11.05
N ILE A 17 -4.52 -1.32 -10.91
CA ILE A 17 -5.31 -1.85 -12.04
C ILE A 17 -6.19 -0.76 -12.67
N THR A 18 -6.93 0.00 -11.86
CA THR A 18 -7.88 1.04 -12.32
C THR A 18 -7.22 2.24 -12.96
N GLY A 19 -5.90 2.32 -12.84
CA GLY A 19 -5.08 3.15 -13.69
C GLY A 19 -4.64 4.45 -13.06
N PHE A 20 -4.63 4.52 -11.71
CA PHE A 20 -3.92 5.55 -10.95
C PHE A 20 -2.58 5.84 -11.65
N ASN A 21 -2.34 7.10 -12.02
CA ASN A 21 -1.14 7.49 -12.74
C ASN A 21 -0.10 8.02 -11.75
N PRO A 22 0.95 7.22 -11.44
CA PRO A 22 2.03 7.66 -10.55
C PRO A 22 2.72 8.93 -11.02
N ALA A 23 2.60 9.27 -12.31
CA ALA A 23 3.24 10.44 -12.89
C ALA A 23 2.57 11.76 -12.55
N ASP A 24 1.29 11.75 -12.17
CA ASP A 24 0.50 12.97 -11.95
C ASP A 24 0.49 13.39 -10.48
N VAL A 25 1.20 12.64 -9.62
CA VAL A 25 1.18 12.80 -8.18
C VAL A 25 2.61 12.90 -7.65
N GLU A 26 2.94 14.02 -7.01
CA GLU A 26 4.28 14.27 -6.45
C GLU A 26 4.54 13.54 -5.12
N ASN A 27 3.51 12.98 -4.50
CA ASN A 27 3.62 12.24 -3.26
C ASN A 27 4.51 11.02 -3.41
N GLU A 28 5.23 10.66 -2.34
CA GLU A 28 5.91 9.37 -2.29
C GLU A 28 4.88 8.25 -2.37
N GLN A 29 5.10 7.30 -3.27
CA GLN A 29 4.18 6.19 -3.50
C GLN A 29 4.85 4.88 -3.12
N TYR A 30 4.11 4.07 -2.39
CA TYR A 30 4.51 2.76 -1.94
C TYR A 30 3.51 1.71 -2.40
N THR A 31 3.99 0.49 -2.54
CA THR A 31 3.15 -0.71 -2.57
C THR A 31 3.86 -1.81 -1.78
N VAL A 32 3.19 -2.93 -1.58
CA VAL A 32 3.71 -4.06 -0.80
C VAL A 32 4.10 -5.22 -1.71
N PRO A 33 5.03 -6.10 -1.28
CA PRO A 33 5.49 -7.22 -2.09
C PRO A 33 4.36 -8.13 -2.59
N LEU A 34 3.33 -8.38 -1.77
CA LEU A 34 2.22 -9.25 -2.19
C LEU A 34 1.37 -8.63 -3.32
N VAL A 35 1.10 -7.33 -3.25
CA VAL A 35 0.43 -6.61 -4.35
C VAL A 35 1.29 -6.65 -5.62
N GLU A 36 2.62 -6.51 -5.49
CA GLU A 36 3.53 -6.66 -6.62
C GLU A 36 3.45 -8.07 -7.23
N GLU A 37 3.36 -9.12 -6.40
CA GLU A 37 3.26 -10.50 -6.83
C GLU A 37 1.94 -10.81 -7.55
N GLU A 38 0.82 -10.33 -7.03
CA GLU A 38 -0.50 -10.46 -7.66
C GLU A 38 -0.51 -9.84 -9.05
N LEU A 39 0.05 -8.65 -9.19
CA LEU A 39 0.05 -7.88 -10.44
C LEU A 39 1.17 -8.28 -11.40
N LYS A 40 2.15 -9.09 -10.97
CA LYS A 40 3.17 -9.67 -11.87
C LYS A 40 2.54 -10.59 -12.91
N ARG A 41 1.36 -11.15 -12.63
CA ARG A 41 0.62 -12.06 -13.51
C ARG A 41 -0.48 -11.31 -14.26
N GLY A 42 -0.15 -10.67 -15.38
CA GLY A 42 -1.16 -10.04 -16.25
C GLY A 42 -0.66 -8.84 -17.05
N LEU A 43 -1.59 -8.21 -17.78
CA LEU A 43 -1.33 -7.04 -18.65
C LEU A 43 -0.88 -5.80 -17.85
N THR A 44 -1.28 -5.68 -16.58
CA THR A 44 -0.91 -4.59 -15.66
C THR A 44 0.61 -4.59 -15.32
N SER A 45 1.31 -5.69 -15.57
CA SER A 45 2.70 -5.89 -15.17
C SER A 45 3.70 -4.92 -15.83
N VAL A 46 3.46 -4.46 -17.06
CA VAL A 46 4.40 -3.57 -17.79
C VAL A 46 4.44 -2.17 -17.15
N ARG A 47 3.27 -1.61 -16.82
CA ARG A 47 3.15 -0.30 -16.18
C ARG A 47 3.68 -0.32 -14.75
N LEU A 48 3.38 -1.38 -14.01
CA LEU A 48 3.89 -1.60 -12.66
C LEU A 48 5.42 -1.65 -12.65
N LYS A 49 6.03 -2.52 -13.47
CA LYS A 49 7.48 -2.66 -13.59
C LYS A 49 8.16 -1.34 -14.00
N THR A 50 7.53 -0.59 -14.89
CA THR A 50 8.06 0.73 -15.30
C THR A 50 8.04 1.73 -14.15
N SER A 51 6.95 1.77 -13.37
CA SER A 51 6.82 2.67 -12.21
C SER A 51 7.82 2.33 -11.11
N ILE A 52 8.05 1.03 -10.86
CA ILE A 52 9.07 0.55 -9.92
C ILE A 52 10.48 0.89 -10.42
N ARG A 53 10.79 0.58 -11.68
CA ARG A 53 12.12 0.84 -12.28
C ARG A 53 12.47 2.33 -12.32
N THR A 54 11.48 3.20 -12.54
CA THR A 54 11.67 4.66 -12.56
C THR A 54 11.70 5.29 -11.16
N GLY A 55 11.49 4.49 -10.10
CA GLY A 55 11.46 4.97 -8.73
C GLY A 55 10.20 5.74 -8.33
N LYS A 56 9.22 5.85 -9.25
CA LYS A 56 7.92 6.49 -8.97
C LYS A 56 7.09 5.68 -7.98
N LEU A 57 7.24 4.35 -7.96
CA LEU A 57 6.60 3.45 -7.01
C LEU A 57 7.66 2.64 -6.26
N LYS A 58 7.64 2.67 -4.93
CA LYS A 58 8.57 1.92 -4.09
C LYS A 58 7.87 0.67 -3.54
N VAL A 59 8.41 -0.51 -3.81
CA VAL A 59 7.95 -1.74 -3.12
C VAL A 59 8.60 -1.77 -1.74
N LYS A 60 7.80 -1.73 -0.68
CA LYS A 60 8.29 -1.73 0.70
C LYS A 60 7.61 -2.84 1.51
N THR A 61 8.42 -3.75 2.03
CA THR A 61 7.96 -4.75 2.99
C THR A 61 7.76 -4.09 4.36
N PRO A 62 6.56 -4.19 4.98
CA PRO A 62 6.36 -3.69 6.33
C PRO A 62 7.19 -4.47 7.35
N LYS A 63 7.58 -3.83 8.45
CA LYS A 63 8.28 -4.55 9.53
C LYS A 63 7.35 -5.57 10.18
N LYS A 64 7.93 -6.71 10.59
CA LYS A 64 7.21 -7.83 11.22
C LYS A 64 6.34 -7.40 12.41
N ALA A 65 6.84 -6.48 13.24
CA ALA A 65 6.08 -5.99 14.40
C ALA A 65 4.73 -5.35 14.01
N PHE A 66 4.68 -4.62 12.89
CA PHE A 66 3.44 -4.02 12.41
C PHE A 66 2.51 -5.04 11.73
N LEU A 67 3.06 -6.09 11.11
CA LEU A 67 2.27 -7.21 10.62
C LEU A 67 1.58 -7.95 11.76
N GLU A 68 2.33 -8.30 12.80
CA GLU A 68 1.80 -8.97 14.00
C GLU A 68 0.76 -8.10 14.71
N GLU A 69 0.95 -6.78 14.72
CA GLU A 69 -0.04 -5.84 15.26
C GLU A 69 -1.33 -5.88 14.43
N VAL A 70 -1.26 -5.79 13.11
CA VAL A 70 -2.43 -5.87 12.24
C VAL A 70 -3.15 -7.21 12.37
N GLU A 71 -2.42 -8.34 12.44
CA GLU A 71 -2.99 -9.66 12.65
C GLU A 71 -3.77 -9.75 13.97
N ARG A 72 -3.17 -9.30 15.07
CA ARG A 72 -3.83 -9.27 16.38
C ARG A 72 -5.09 -8.40 16.37
N GLU A 73 -5.02 -7.24 15.74
CA GLU A 73 -6.17 -6.34 15.69
C GLU A 73 -7.27 -6.93 14.82
N ALA A 74 -6.94 -7.53 13.67
CA ALA A 74 -7.90 -8.21 12.79
C ALA A 74 -8.60 -9.41 13.48
N GLU A 75 -7.85 -10.21 14.25
CA GLU A 75 -8.43 -11.30 15.06
C GLU A 75 -9.41 -10.77 16.11
N ARG A 76 -9.08 -9.63 16.73
CA ARG A 76 -9.90 -9.00 17.77
C ARG A 76 -11.21 -8.43 17.23
N VAL A 77 -11.25 -7.93 15.99
CA VAL A 77 -12.49 -7.42 15.36
C VAL A 77 -13.31 -8.54 14.69
N GLY A 78 -12.72 -9.73 14.52
CA GLY A 78 -13.35 -10.85 13.80
C GLY A 78 -13.12 -10.81 12.29
N ASP A 79 -12.32 -9.86 11.80
CA ASP A 79 -12.05 -9.62 10.37
C ASP A 79 -10.83 -10.40 9.85
N SER A 80 -10.12 -11.15 10.71
CA SER A 80 -8.93 -11.92 10.30
C SER A 80 -9.20 -12.92 9.17
N LEU A 81 -10.46 -13.37 9.01
CA LEU A 81 -10.92 -14.25 7.95
C LEU A 81 -11.32 -13.50 6.65
N LEU A 82 -11.49 -12.18 6.72
CA LEU A 82 -11.96 -11.34 5.61
C LEU A 82 -10.81 -10.60 4.90
N LEU A 83 -9.74 -10.26 5.62
CA LEU A 83 -8.58 -9.57 5.04
C LEU A 83 -7.63 -10.56 4.36
N SER A 84 -7.29 -10.28 3.10
CA SER A 84 -6.23 -11.00 2.41
C SER A 84 -4.85 -10.70 3.01
N GLU A 85 -3.86 -11.52 2.68
CA GLU A 85 -2.47 -11.26 3.11
C GLU A 85 -1.92 -9.95 2.51
N ALA A 86 -2.37 -9.57 1.30
CA ALA A 86 -2.02 -8.30 0.69
C ALA A 86 -2.61 -7.12 1.49
N ASP A 87 -3.88 -7.21 1.90
CA ASP A 87 -4.53 -6.19 2.73
C ASP A 87 -3.80 -6.00 4.06
N LYS A 88 -3.42 -7.10 4.72
CA LYS A 88 -2.65 -7.06 5.97
C LYS A 88 -1.31 -6.35 5.79
N GLN A 89 -0.60 -6.60 4.68
CA GLN A 89 0.64 -5.88 4.39
C GLN A 89 0.42 -4.38 4.13
N VAL A 90 -0.64 -4.01 3.40
CA VAL A 90 -0.99 -2.61 3.14
C VAL A 90 -1.28 -1.87 4.44
N LEU A 91 -2.11 -2.46 5.31
CA LEU A 91 -2.43 -1.92 6.63
C LEU A 91 -1.19 -1.81 7.53
N ALA A 92 -0.34 -2.84 7.53
CA ALA A 92 0.88 -2.85 8.33
C ALA A 92 1.87 -1.77 7.88
N LEU A 93 1.98 -1.54 6.57
CA LEU A 93 2.81 -0.47 6.02
C LEU A 93 2.26 0.92 6.37
N ALA A 94 0.94 1.08 6.34
CA ALA A 94 0.29 2.33 6.76
C ALA A 94 0.55 2.62 8.24
N LEU A 95 0.42 1.59 9.08
CA LEU A 95 0.70 1.69 10.51
C LEU A 95 2.17 2.02 10.78
N GLU A 96 3.10 1.38 10.07
CA GLU A 96 4.53 1.67 10.17
C GLU A 96 4.84 3.13 9.85
N LEU A 97 4.34 3.65 8.73
CA LEU A 97 4.56 5.03 8.32
C LEU A 97 3.93 6.01 9.32
N LYS A 98 2.71 5.72 9.79
CA LYS A 98 2.04 6.52 10.83
C LYS A 98 2.86 6.55 12.14
N SER A 99 3.43 5.42 12.55
CA SER A 99 4.31 5.33 13.71
C SER A 99 5.62 6.12 13.53
N ALA A 100 6.06 6.36 12.30
CA ALA A 100 7.22 7.20 11.98
C ALA A 100 6.89 8.71 11.90
N GLY A 101 5.64 9.10 12.18
CA GLY A 101 5.19 10.50 12.13
C GLY A 101 4.66 10.95 10.76
N GLU A 102 4.58 10.03 9.79
CA GLU A 102 3.97 10.30 8.49
C GLU A 102 2.43 10.24 8.57
N LYS A 103 1.76 10.73 7.53
CA LYS A 103 0.30 10.67 7.39
C LYS A 103 -0.09 9.93 6.11
N PRO A 104 0.11 8.60 6.05
CA PRO A 104 -0.13 7.85 4.84
C PRO A 104 -1.62 7.83 4.45
N ILE A 105 -1.87 7.72 3.14
CA ILE A 105 -3.21 7.50 2.57
C ILE A 105 -3.15 6.19 1.80
N ILE A 106 -4.03 5.25 2.16
CA ILE A 106 -4.23 4.05 1.37
C ILE A 106 -5.12 4.42 0.18
N VAL A 107 -4.67 4.09 -1.02
CA VAL A 107 -5.42 4.26 -2.26
C VAL A 107 -5.88 2.87 -2.67
N THR A 108 -7.18 2.66 -2.61
CA THR A 108 -7.86 1.41 -2.98
C THR A 108 -9.21 1.78 -3.61
N ASP A 109 -9.70 0.93 -4.50
CA ASP A 109 -11.07 1.00 -5.03
C ASP A 109 -12.00 0.01 -4.30
N ASP A 110 -11.45 -0.80 -3.38
CA ASP A 110 -12.23 -1.73 -2.58
C ASP A 110 -12.98 -0.98 -1.48
N TYR A 111 -14.30 -1.04 -1.57
CA TYR A 111 -15.26 -0.40 -0.66
C TYR A 111 -15.17 -0.91 0.79
N SER A 112 -14.34 -1.92 1.05
CA SER A 112 -14.19 -2.61 2.33
C SER A 112 -13.15 -1.96 3.28
N ILE A 113 -12.31 -1.02 2.81
CA ILE A 113 -11.25 -0.37 3.61
C ILE A 113 -11.69 1.04 4.10
N GLN A 114 -12.93 1.19 4.58
CA GLN A 114 -13.42 2.46 5.18
C GLN A 114 -13.57 2.40 6.70
#